data_AF-A0A1E3Q039-F1
#
_entry.id   AF-A0A1E3Q039-F1
#
_cell.length_a   1.000
_cell.length_b   1.000
_cell.length_c   1.000
_cell.angle_alpha   90.00
_cell.angle_beta   90.00
_cell.angle_gamma   90.00
#
_symmetry.space_group_name_H-M   'P 1'
#
loop_
_entity.id
_entity.type
_entity.pdbx_description
1 polymer ?
#
loop_
_entity_poly.entity_id
_entity_poly.type
_entity_poly.pdbx_seq_one_letter_code
_entity_poly.pdbx_strand_id
1 'polypeptide(L)'
;MSSIDKYRVDITSLKSELTLLSRKRAQLASRLAYLKSSKAVFSRSGLGATQSLMSDELLERDRERGKLLLSHLSEKYDEKQNIHLQNLYRLAGVTAFTVRDPSANGKGDLLGIRIECFALRKFGAPHYILLSVNGKTNSYEIYKYTVPLHIPLASLAKKYLHKDLGVCCFVLIITPRFANTFSPGICPCSEKRDYSGCQ
;
A
#
# COMPACT_ATOMS: atom_id res chain seq x y z
N MET A 1 0.35 29.44 22.16
CA MET A 1 -0.17 28.22 22.84
C MET A 1 1.02 27.47 23.40
N SER A 2 1.03 27.19 24.71
CA SER A 2 2.16 26.47 25.32
C SER A 2 2.13 25.00 24.88
N SER A 3 3.29 24.34 24.82
CA SER A 3 3.37 22.92 24.46
C SER A 3 2.49 22.04 25.34
N ILE A 4 2.27 22.44 26.60
CA ILE A 4 1.43 21.75 27.59
C ILE A 4 -0.05 21.77 27.16
N ASP A 5 -0.53 22.88 26.60
CA ASP A 5 -1.92 23.01 26.17
C ASP A 5 -2.23 22.12 24.97
N LYS A 6 -1.25 21.96 24.07
CA LYS A 6 -1.36 21.05 22.93
C LYS A 6 -1.53 19.59 23.38
N TYR A 7 -0.70 19.13 24.32
CA TYR A 7 -0.81 17.77 24.84
C TYR A 7 -2.13 17.53 25.61
N ARG A 8 -2.65 18.55 26.32
CA ARG A 8 -3.96 18.45 26.97
C ARG A 8 -5.08 18.22 25.95
N VAL A 9 -5.06 18.95 24.83
CA VAL A 9 -6.04 18.79 23.74
C VAL A 9 -5.93 17.39 23.14
N ASP A 10 -4.72 16.91 22.84
CA ASP A 10 -4.51 15.58 22.27
C ASP A 10 -5.00 14.47 23.22
N ILE A 11 -4.73 14.59 24.52
CA ILE A 11 -5.22 13.64 25.54
C ILE A 11 -6.76 13.64 25.60
N THR A 12 -7.41 14.80 25.50
CA THR A 12 -8.88 14.86 25.48
C THR A 12 -9.46 14.23 24.22
N SER A 13 -8.82 14.45 23.06
CA SER A 13 -9.22 13.84 21.79
C SER A 13 -9.10 12.32 21.85
N LEU A 14 -7.95 11.80 22.29
CA LEU A 14 -7.70 10.36 22.42
C LEU A 14 -8.66 9.68 23.40
N LYS A 15 -8.98 10.34 24.52
CA LYS A 15 -9.98 9.84 25.48
C LYS A 15 -11.36 9.75 24.82
N SER A 16 -11.76 10.77 24.07
CA SER A 16 -13.05 10.76 23.37
C SER A 16 -13.14 9.62 22.34
N GLU A 17 -12.06 9.38 21.60
CA GLU A 17 -11.97 8.28 20.64
C GLU A 17 -12.06 6.91 21.33
N LEU A 18 -11.38 6.74 22.47
CA LEU A 18 -11.44 5.51 23.26
C LEU A 18 -12.87 5.22 23.76
N THR A 19 -13.59 6.26 24.21
CA THR A 19 -15.01 6.10 24.60
C THR A 19 -15.90 5.72 23.42
N LEU A 20 -15.65 6.29 22.23
CA LEU A 20 -16.39 5.99 21.01
C LEU A 20 -16.16 4.55 20.56
N LEU A 21 -14.90 4.11 20.54
CA LEU A 21 -14.54 2.73 20.17
C LEU A 21 -15.11 1.72 21.16
N SER A 22 -15.10 2.03 22.47
CA SER A 22 -15.75 1.21 23.50
C SER A 22 -17.26 1.06 23.26
N ARG A 23 -17.96 2.16 22.94
CA ARG A 23 -19.39 2.14 22.57
C ARG A 23 -19.66 1.30 21.33
N LYS A 24 -18.85 1.46 20.28
CA LYS A 24 -18.97 0.64 19.05
C LYS A 24 -18.81 -0.85 19.38
N ARG A 25 -17.84 -1.21 20.22
CA ARG A 25 -17.63 -2.59 20.65
C ARG A 25 -18.85 -3.14 21.42
N ALA A 26 -19.43 -2.34 22.32
CA ALA A 26 -20.64 -2.74 23.05
C ALA A 26 -21.86 -2.93 22.12
N GLN A 27 -22.05 -2.05 21.14
CA GLN A 27 -23.12 -2.15 20.13
C GLN A 27 -22.98 -3.41 19.26
N LEU A 28 -21.75 -3.76 18.86
CA LEU A 28 -21.51 -4.98 18.10
C LEU A 28 -21.76 -6.23 18.96
N ALA A 29 -21.39 -6.19 20.25
CA ALA A 29 -21.61 -7.30 21.16
C ALA A 29 -23.11 -7.57 21.39
N SER A 30 -23.92 -6.52 21.59
CA SER A 30 -25.38 -6.68 21.74
C SER A 30 -26.03 -7.18 20.46
N ARG A 31 -25.59 -6.71 19.28
CA ARG A 31 -26.06 -7.21 17.98
C ARG A 31 -25.75 -8.69 17.79
N LEU A 32 -24.55 -9.14 18.17
CA LEU A 32 -24.20 -10.57 18.14
C LEU A 32 -25.07 -11.39 19.10
N ALA A 33 -25.35 -10.87 20.30
CA ALA A 33 -26.24 -11.55 21.25
C ALA A 33 -27.66 -11.69 20.70
N TYR A 34 -28.20 -10.62 20.11
CA TYR A 34 -29.51 -10.60 19.45
C TYR A 34 -29.61 -11.61 18.30
N LEU A 35 -28.59 -11.66 17.43
CA LEU A 35 -28.55 -12.62 16.33
C LEU A 35 -28.44 -14.07 16.83
N LYS A 36 -27.67 -14.30 17.91
CA LYS A 36 -27.57 -15.63 18.55
C LYS A 36 -28.91 -16.08 19.15
N SER A 37 -29.64 -15.20 19.83
CA SER A 37 -30.96 -15.53 20.37
C SER A 37 -32.00 -15.74 19.26
N SER A 38 -31.97 -14.92 18.20
CA SER A 38 -32.85 -15.08 17.04
C SER A 38 -32.67 -16.43 16.35
N LYS A 39 -31.41 -16.91 16.24
CA LYS A 39 -31.10 -18.25 15.68
C LYS A 39 -31.66 -19.37 16.56
N ALA A 40 -31.53 -19.25 17.89
CA ALA A 40 -32.00 -20.27 18.83
C ALA A 40 -33.54 -20.41 18.87
N VAL A 41 -34.28 -19.31 18.66
CA VAL A 41 -35.75 -19.35 18.58
C VAL A 41 -36.22 -20.02 17.30
N PHE A 42 -35.58 -19.71 16.15
CA PHE A 42 -35.92 -20.34 14.88
C PHE A 42 -35.68 -21.86 14.88
N SER A 43 -34.66 -22.34 15.59
CA SER A 43 -34.39 -23.77 15.78
C SER A 43 -35.43 -24.51 16.64
N ARG A 44 -36.29 -23.82 17.40
CA ARG A 44 -37.29 -24.44 18.30
C ARG A 44 -38.71 -24.50 17.72
N SER A 45 -38.98 -23.83 16.60
CA SER A 45 -40.33 -23.74 15.99
C SER A 45 -40.62 -24.80 14.92
N GLY A 46 -39.73 -25.77 14.68
CA GLY A 46 -39.89 -26.82 13.67
C GLY A 46 -40.48 -28.12 14.23
N LEU A 47 -41.63 -28.52 13.70
CA LEU A 47 -42.27 -29.81 13.92
C LEU A 47 -41.29 -30.98 13.70
N GLY A 48 -41.22 -31.88 14.68
CA GLY A 48 -40.24 -32.96 14.75
C GLY A 48 -40.41 -34.06 13.70
N ALA A 49 -39.26 -34.69 13.41
CA ALA A 49 -39.07 -36.05 12.88
C ALA A 49 -38.90 -36.28 11.36
N THR A 50 -39.27 -35.40 10.43
CA THR A 50 -38.98 -35.60 8.98
C THR A 50 -37.95 -34.63 8.39
N GLN A 51 -37.52 -33.61 9.15
CA GLN A 51 -36.61 -32.58 8.66
C GLN A 51 -35.12 -32.79 8.97
N SER A 52 -34.75 -33.72 9.87
CA SER A 52 -33.38 -33.75 10.42
C SER A 52 -32.29 -33.94 9.36
N LEU A 53 -32.56 -34.72 8.31
CA LEU A 53 -31.60 -34.96 7.22
C LEU A 53 -31.42 -33.76 6.27
N MET A 54 -32.48 -32.98 6.02
CA MET A 54 -32.42 -31.77 5.18
C MET A 54 -31.87 -30.56 5.94
N SER A 55 -32.11 -30.49 7.26
CA SER A 55 -31.58 -29.43 8.11
C SER A 55 -30.08 -29.61 8.39
N ASP A 56 -29.57 -30.84 8.52
CA ASP A 56 -28.13 -31.07 8.69
C ASP A 56 -27.35 -30.68 7.42
N GLU A 57 -27.84 -30.99 6.23
CA GLU A 57 -27.23 -30.52 4.96
C GLU A 57 -27.26 -28.99 4.80
N LEU A 58 -28.32 -28.32 5.26
CA LEU A 58 -28.40 -26.85 5.21
C LEU A 58 -27.48 -26.20 6.25
N LEU A 59 -27.37 -26.77 7.44
CA LEU A 59 -26.47 -26.30 8.49
C LEU A 59 -25.00 -26.51 8.12
N GLU A 60 -24.67 -27.64 7.47
CA GLU A 60 -23.32 -27.88 6.96
C GLU A 60 -22.99 -26.95 5.78
N ARG A 61 -23.93 -26.70 4.85
CA ARG A 61 -23.73 -25.68 3.81
C ARG A 61 -23.52 -24.27 4.37
N ASP A 62 -24.26 -23.90 5.41
CA ASP A 62 -24.08 -22.59 6.07
C ASP A 62 -22.77 -22.52 6.88
N ARG A 63 -22.33 -23.64 7.46
CA ARG A 63 -21.03 -23.78 8.13
C ARG A 63 -19.88 -23.66 7.13
N GLU A 64 -19.98 -24.33 5.99
CA GLU A 64 -19.01 -24.25 4.90
C GLU A 64 -18.94 -22.84 4.31
N ARG A 65 -20.09 -22.21 4.05
CA ARG A 65 -20.15 -20.79 3.63
C ARG A 65 -19.53 -19.87 4.68
N GLY A 66 -19.81 -20.09 5.97
CA GLY A 66 -19.21 -19.33 7.05
C GLY A 66 -17.68 -19.48 7.09
N LYS A 67 -17.18 -20.69 6.82
CA LYS A 67 -15.74 -20.98 6.73
C LYS A 67 -15.10 -20.30 5.51
N LEU A 68 -15.75 -20.36 4.34
CA LEU A 68 -15.28 -19.70 3.11
C LEU A 68 -15.28 -18.17 3.25
N LEU A 69 -16.32 -17.61 3.89
CA LEU A 69 -16.37 -16.18 4.18
C LEU A 69 -15.26 -15.78 5.15
N LEU A 70 -15.02 -16.59 6.18
CA LEU A 70 -13.95 -16.33 7.14
C LEU A 70 -12.57 -16.38 6.49
N SER A 71 -12.30 -17.37 5.61
CA SER A 71 -11.03 -17.47 4.89
C SER A 71 -10.83 -16.29 3.93
N HIS A 72 -11.87 -15.91 3.19
CA HIS A 72 -11.80 -14.75 2.31
C HIS A 72 -11.59 -13.44 3.11
N LEU A 73 -12.20 -13.31 4.29
CA LEU A 73 -11.97 -12.17 5.17
C LEU A 73 -10.55 -12.14 5.75
N SER A 74 -9.98 -13.29 6.11
CA SER A 74 -8.58 -13.35 6.57
C SER A 74 -7.61 -13.00 5.44
N GLU A 75 -7.81 -13.53 4.23
CA GLU A 75 -7.00 -13.19 3.06
C GLU A 75 -7.05 -11.69 2.76
N LYS A 76 -8.25 -11.10 2.78
CA LYS A 76 -8.43 -9.65 2.60
C LYS A 76 -7.77 -8.83 3.71
N TYR A 77 -7.73 -9.36 4.93
CA TYR A 77 -7.06 -8.69 6.04
C TYR A 77 -5.53 -8.72 5.84
N ASP A 78 -4.98 -9.86 5.46
CA ASP A 78 -3.55 -10.02 5.20
C ASP A 78 -3.09 -9.17 4.01
N GLU A 79 -3.88 -9.10 2.94
CA GLU A 79 -3.66 -8.18 1.81
C GLU A 79 -3.57 -6.73 2.29
N LYS A 80 -4.50 -6.29 3.15
CA LYS A 80 -4.49 -4.92 3.70
C LYS A 80 -3.26 -4.67 4.57
N GLN A 81 -2.87 -5.63 5.39
CA GLN A 81 -1.66 -5.51 6.22
C GLN A 81 -0.41 -5.37 5.34
N ASN A 82 -0.30 -6.19 4.29
CA ASN A 82 0.81 -6.11 3.34
C ASN A 82 0.87 -4.76 2.62
N ILE A 83 -0.29 -4.20 2.22
CA ILE A 83 -0.37 -2.87 1.60
C ILE A 83 0.10 -1.79 2.59
N HIS A 84 -0.35 -1.84 3.84
CA HIS A 84 0.09 -0.88 4.86
C HIS A 84 1.59 -0.97 5.11
N LEU A 85 2.13 -2.18 5.21
CA LEU A 85 3.57 -2.41 5.40
C LEU A 85 4.38 -1.90 4.19
N GLN A 86 3.91 -2.15 2.97
CA GLN A 86 4.54 -1.62 1.76
C GLN A 86 4.53 -0.08 1.74
N ASN A 87 3.41 0.54 2.12
CA ASN A 87 3.31 1.99 2.20
C ASN A 87 4.26 2.57 3.25
N LEU A 88 4.41 1.90 4.40
CA LEU A 88 5.37 2.26 5.43
C LEU A 88 6.81 2.24 4.88
N TYR A 89 7.21 1.18 4.16
CA TYR A 89 8.53 1.13 3.54
C TYR A 89 8.73 2.23 2.48
N ARG A 90 7.68 2.60 1.74
CA ARG A 90 7.74 3.70 0.76
C ARG A 90 7.97 5.08 1.40
N LEU A 91 7.66 5.25 2.68
CA LEU A 91 7.98 6.50 3.39
C LEU A 91 9.48 6.77 3.49
N ALA A 92 10.33 5.75 3.32
CA ALA A 92 11.79 5.93 3.23
C ALA A 92 12.23 6.71 1.98
N GLY A 93 11.35 6.93 1.01
CA GLY A 93 11.61 7.67 -0.23
C GLY A 93 12.28 6.83 -1.31
N VAL A 94 13.07 5.81 -0.96
CA VAL A 94 13.60 4.85 -1.94
C VAL A 94 13.25 3.42 -1.56
N THR A 95 12.68 2.68 -2.52
CA THR A 95 12.28 1.27 -2.33
C THR A 95 12.64 0.43 -3.55
N ALA A 96 13.02 -0.82 -3.32
CA ALA A 96 13.22 -1.81 -4.37
C ALA A 96 12.01 -2.74 -4.49
N PHE A 97 11.72 -3.21 -5.71
CA PHE A 97 10.66 -4.16 -6.01
C PHE A 97 11.05 -5.03 -7.20
N THR A 98 10.53 -6.25 -7.27
CA THR A 98 10.75 -7.15 -8.41
C THR A 98 9.70 -6.91 -9.47
N VAL A 99 10.10 -6.93 -10.74
CA VAL A 99 9.22 -6.76 -11.89
C VAL A 99 9.46 -7.90 -12.86
N ARG A 100 8.38 -8.56 -13.30
CA ARG A 100 8.46 -9.57 -14.35
C ARG A 100 8.17 -8.90 -15.69
N ASP A 101 9.10 -8.99 -16.64
CA ASP A 101 8.88 -8.49 -18.00
C ASP A 101 7.89 -9.41 -18.75
N PRO A 102 6.73 -8.91 -19.21
CA PRO A 102 5.76 -9.72 -19.95
C PRO A 102 6.25 -10.10 -21.37
N SER A 103 7.22 -9.39 -21.93
CA SER A 103 7.73 -9.61 -23.29
C SER A 103 8.90 -10.59 -23.35
N ALA A 104 9.63 -10.76 -22.25
CA ALA A 104 10.80 -11.63 -22.21
C ALA A 104 10.37 -13.03 -21.76
N ASN A 105 10.16 -13.95 -22.71
CA ASN A 105 9.83 -15.38 -22.57
C ASN A 105 10.36 -16.10 -21.28
N GLY A 106 9.86 -15.73 -20.11
CA GLY A 106 10.21 -16.28 -18.79
C GLY A 106 11.62 -16.03 -18.25
N LYS A 107 12.44 -15.11 -18.81
CA LYS A 107 13.89 -15.05 -18.50
C LYS A 107 14.45 -13.79 -17.82
N GLY A 108 13.62 -12.89 -17.28
CA GLY A 108 14.18 -11.73 -16.58
C GLY A 108 13.30 -11.22 -15.48
N ASP A 109 13.58 -11.62 -14.24
CA ASP A 109 13.20 -10.83 -13.09
C ASP A 109 14.03 -9.54 -13.13
N LEU A 110 13.35 -8.42 -13.35
CA LEU A 110 13.95 -7.10 -13.31
C LEU A 110 13.89 -6.58 -11.87
N LEU A 111 14.94 -5.87 -11.48
CA LEU A 111 14.96 -5.14 -10.22
C LEU A 111 14.50 -3.70 -10.47
N GLY A 112 13.30 -3.38 -10.00
CA GLY A 112 12.75 -2.03 -10.01
C GLY A 112 13.17 -1.25 -8.78
N ILE A 113 13.57 0.00 -8.99
CA ILE A 113 13.86 0.97 -7.93
C ILE A 113 12.88 2.12 -8.10
N ARG A 114 12.14 2.42 -7.05
CA ARG A 114 11.25 3.58 -6.95
C ARG A 114 11.94 4.63 -6.10
N ILE A 115 12.06 5.83 -6.64
CA ILE A 115 12.61 7.01 -5.97
C ILE A 115 11.50 8.06 -5.89
N GLU A 116 11.20 8.52 -4.68
CA GLU A 116 10.12 9.45 -4.39
C GLU A 116 10.64 10.50 -3.42
N CYS A 117 10.54 11.77 -3.82
CA CYS A 117 10.97 12.88 -2.99
C CYS A 117 9.80 13.40 -2.16
N PHE A 118 10.00 13.52 -0.85
CA PHE A 118 9.05 14.18 0.04
C PHE A 118 9.41 15.66 0.15
N ALA A 119 8.58 16.53 -0.41
CA ALA A 119 8.77 17.98 -0.40
C ALA A 119 7.43 18.68 -0.19
N LEU A 120 7.43 19.84 0.47
CA LEU A 120 6.21 20.63 0.69
C LEU A 120 5.05 19.83 1.32
N ARG A 121 5.37 18.97 2.29
CA ARG A 121 4.43 18.10 3.03
C ARG A 121 3.69 17.07 2.17
N LYS A 122 4.18 16.79 0.96
CA LYS A 122 3.62 15.78 0.06
C LYS A 122 4.72 14.98 -0.62
N PHE A 123 4.40 13.77 -1.05
CA PHE A 123 5.27 13.03 -1.94
C PHE A 123 5.09 13.53 -3.38
N GLY A 124 6.20 13.75 -4.07
CA GLY A 124 6.22 14.08 -5.50
C GLY A 124 5.93 12.87 -6.39
N ALA A 125 5.95 13.08 -7.70
CA ALA A 125 5.82 11.97 -8.64
C ALA A 125 7.02 10.99 -8.51
N PRO A 126 6.80 9.68 -8.38
CA PRO A 126 7.89 8.72 -8.26
C PRO A 126 8.62 8.56 -9.60
N HIS A 127 9.95 8.52 -9.52
CA HIS A 127 10.81 8.11 -10.63
C HIS A 127 11.19 6.64 -10.48
N TYR A 128 11.24 5.94 -11.61
CA TYR A 128 11.52 4.52 -11.66
C TYR A 128 12.81 4.27 -12.42
N ILE A 129 13.60 3.33 -11.92
CA ILE A 129 14.76 2.77 -12.59
C ILE A 129 14.58 1.26 -12.59
N LEU A 130 14.54 0.65 -13.77
CA LEU A 130 14.48 -0.79 -13.95
C LEU A 130 15.88 -1.29 -14.30
N LEU A 131 16.36 -2.27 -13.54
CA LEU A 131 17.64 -2.90 -13.74
C LEU A 131 17.43 -4.34 -14.21
N SER A 132 18.14 -4.74 -15.25
CA SER A 132 18.22 -6.14 -15.68
C SER A 132 19.50 -6.77 -15.14
N VAL A 133 19.42 -8.02 -14.70
CA VAL A 133 20.60 -8.80 -14.34
C VAL A 133 21.19 -9.42 -15.60
N ASN A 134 22.46 -9.13 -15.89
CA ASN A 134 23.16 -9.80 -16.97
C ASN A 134 23.58 -11.20 -16.51
N GLY A 135 22.95 -12.24 -17.08
CA GLY A 135 23.17 -13.64 -16.68
C GLY A 135 24.58 -14.18 -16.92
N LYS A 136 25.46 -13.44 -17.62
CA LYS A 136 26.86 -13.85 -17.83
C LYS A 136 27.82 -13.30 -16.77
N THR A 137 27.51 -12.12 -16.24
CA THR A 137 28.43 -11.34 -15.38
C THR A 137 27.85 -11.08 -14.00
N ASN A 138 26.58 -11.44 -13.76
CA ASN A 138 25.80 -11.11 -12.57
C ASN A 138 25.81 -9.61 -12.22
N SER A 139 26.10 -8.76 -13.20
CA SER A 139 26.06 -7.30 -13.06
C SER A 139 24.67 -6.78 -13.39
N TYR A 140 24.28 -5.71 -12.71
CA TYR A 140 23.07 -4.98 -13.04
C TYR A 140 23.33 -4.02 -14.20
N GLU A 141 22.40 -3.95 -15.14
CA GLU A 141 22.40 -3.01 -16.25
C GLU A 141 21.10 -2.21 -16.24
N ILE A 142 21.14 -0.95 -16.67
CA ILE A 142 19.93 -0.13 -16.75
C ILE A 142 19.11 -0.60 -17.96
N TYR A 143 17.88 -1.04 -17.69
CA TYR A 143 16.92 -1.43 -18.72
C TYR A 143 16.07 -0.24 -19.18
N LYS A 144 15.36 0.41 -18.24
CA LYS A 144 14.49 1.58 -18.50
C LYS A 144 14.47 2.52 -17.30
N TYR A 145 14.25 3.81 -17.53
CA TYR A 145 14.15 4.78 -16.45
C TYR A 145 13.22 5.94 -16.79
N THR A 146 12.66 6.60 -15.76
CA THR A 146 11.84 7.83 -15.89
C THR A 146 12.50 9.06 -15.25
N VAL A 147 13.80 8.93 -14.96
CA VAL A 147 14.63 9.98 -14.36
C VAL A 147 14.93 11.09 -15.38
N PRO A 148 14.92 12.38 -14.99
CA PRO A 148 15.25 13.48 -15.90
C PRO A 148 16.67 13.44 -16.49
N LEU A 149 16.83 13.99 -17.69
CA LEU A 149 18.07 13.97 -18.48
C LEU A 149 19.28 14.66 -17.83
N HIS A 150 19.07 15.61 -16.92
CA HIS A 150 20.17 16.32 -16.24
C HIS A 150 20.90 15.44 -15.21
N ILE A 151 20.36 14.25 -14.89
CA ILE A 151 21.03 13.26 -14.03
C ILE A 151 21.75 12.26 -14.94
N PRO A 152 23.10 12.23 -14.95
CA PRO A 152 23.86 11.39 -15.88
C PRO A 152 23.88 9.91 -15.42
N LEU A 153 22.77 9.21 -15.65
CA LEU A 153 22.58 7.81 -15.22
C LEU A 153 23.61 6.84 -15.80
N ALA A 154 23.95 6.98 -17.08
CA ALA A 154 24.91 6.08 -17.74
C ALA A 154 26.30 6.15 -17.08
N SER A 155 26.78 7.37 -16.79
CA SER A 155 28.06 7.59 -16.11
C SER A 155 28.03 7.07 -14.67
N LEU A 156 26.91 7.27 -13.96
CA LEU A 156 26.73 6.78 -12.60
C LEU A 156 26.64 5.25 -12.55
N ALA A 157 25.94 4.63 -13.50
CA ALA A 157 25.83 3.18 -13.58
C ALA A 157 27.20 2.56 -13.84
N LYS A 158 27.93 3.08 -14.83
CA LYS A 158 29.31 2.65 -15.10
C LYS A 158 30.25 2.84 -13.92
N LYS A 159 29.95 3.72 -12.95
CA LYS A 159 30.82 4.01 -11.79
C LYS A 159 30.39 3.32 -10.49
N TYR A 160 29.14 2.88 -10.36
CA TYR A 160 28.63 2.31 -9.11
C TYR A 160 27.95 0.95 -9.27
N LEU A 161 27.59 0.55 -10.49
CA LEU A 161 26.74 -0.62 -10.76
C LEU A 161 27.54 -1.87 -11.18
N HIS A 162 28.71 -2.11 -10.60
CA HIS A 162 29.62 -3.19 -11.06
C HIS A 162 29.59 -4.47 -10.23
N LYS A 163 29.10 -4.45 -8.97
CA LYS A 163 29.15 -5.59 -8.03
C LYS A 163 28.01 -5.55 -7.00
N ASP A 164 27.90 -6.60 -6.18
CA ASP A 164 26.78 -6.94 -5.27
C ASP A 164 26.31 -5.83 -4.30
N LEU A 165 27.19 -4.90 -3.88
CA LEU A 165 26.83 -3.73 -3.05
C LEU A 165 26.47 -2.46 -3.86
N GLY A 166 26.56 -2.54 -5.18
CA GLY A 166 26.52 -1.40 -6.09
C GLY A 166 25.17 -0.71 -6.18
N VAL A 167 24.08 -1.45 -6.04
CA VAL A 167 22.71 -0.90 -6.16
C VAL A 167 22.43 0.11 -5.04
N CYS A 168 22.78 -0.21 -3.80
CA CYS A 168 22.60 0.70 -2.66
C CYS A 168 23.46 1.96 -2.83
N CYS A 169 24.73 1.83 -3.20
CA CYS A 169 25.62 2.97 -3.43
C CYS A 169 25.15 3.85 -4.60
N PHE A 170 24.72 3.23 -5.69
CA PHE A 170 24.16 3.91 -6.86
C PHE A 170 22.93 4.74 -6.48
N VAL A 171 22.02 4.15 -5.71
CA VAL A 171 20.83 4.83 -5.20
C VAL A 171 21.21 6.02 -4.31
N LEU A 172 22.05 5.80 -3.29
CA LEU A 172 22.43 6.85 -2.33
C LEU A 172 23.03 8.10 -2.99
N ILE A 173 23.73 7.93 -4.12
CA ILE A 173 24.36 9.04 -4.84
C ILE A 173 23.36 9.78 -5.74
N ILE A 174 22.35 9.07 -6.23
CA ILE A 174 21.35 9.62 -7.14
C ILE A 174 20.25 10.38 -6.39
N THR A 175 19.79 9.87 -5.25
CA THR A 175 18.69 10.48 -4.47
C THR A 175 18.88 11.97 -4.15
N PRO A 176 20.04 12.47 -3.66
CA PRO A 176 20.20 13.90 -3.36
C PRO A 176 20.11 14.78 -4.62
N ARG A 177 20.37 14.24 -5.82
CA ARG A 177 20.25 15.00 -7.06
C ARG A 177 18.81 15.23 -7.50
N PHE A 178 17.88 14.42 -7.00
CA PHE A 178 16.45 14.66 -7.16
C PHE A 178 15.89 15.70 -6.19
N ALA A 179 16.54 15.94 -5.04
CA ALA A 179 16.09 16.98 -4.12
C ALA A 179 16.34 18.39 -4.70
N ASN A 180 17.44 18.57 -5.45
CA ASN A 180 17.79 19.87 -6.05
C ASN A 180 16.90 20.29 -7.23
N THR A 181 16.09 19.38 -7.79
CA THR A 181 15.07 19.73 -8.80
C THR A 181 13.81 20.34 -8.17
N PHE A 182 13.63 20.16 -6.86
CA PHE A 182 12.58 20.76 -6.05
C PHE A 182 13.07 22.05 -5.38
N SER A 183 13.72 22.94 -6.15
CA SER A 183 13.90 24.33 -5.69
C SER A 183 12.58 25.09 -5.88
N PRO A 184 12.13 25.88 -4.89
CA PRO A 184 10.93 26.70 -5.01
C PRO A 184 11.27 27.94 -5.84
N GLY A 185 11.20 27.81 -7.17
CA GLY A 185 11.53 28.89 -8.08
C GLY A 185 10.76 28.76 -9.38
N ILE A 186 9.61 29.43 -9.45
CA ILE A 186 8.94 29.88 -10.68
C ILE A 186 8.52 28.74 -11.63
N CYS A 187 7.31 28.22 -11.42
CA CYS A 187 6.48 27.77 -12.55
C CYS A 187 5.89 29.04 -13.19
N PRO A 188 6.20 29.39 -14.46
CA PRO A 188 5.58 30.54 -15.11
C PRO A 188 4.18 30.25 -15.69
N CYS A 189 3.63 29.05 -15.49
CA CYS A 189 2.46 28.59 -16.28
C CYS A 189 1.14 28.49 -15.52
N SER A 190 0.97 29.20 -14.39
CA SER A 190 -0.32 29.25 -13.69
C SER A 190 -0.86 30.67 -13.61
N GLU A 191 -1.04 31.32 -14.76
CA GLU A 191 -1.88 32.52 -14.83
C GLU A 191 -2.83 32.43 -16.03
N LYS A 192 -4.12 32.52 -15.70
CA LYS A 192 -5.31 32.70 -16.55
C LYS A 192 -5.84 31.48 -17.31
N ARG A 193 -6.75 30.78 -16.62
CA ARG A 193 -7.98 30.29 -17.24
C ARG A 193 -8.79 31.50 -17.66
N ASP A 194 -8.74 31.86 -18.94
CA ASP A 194 -9.81 32.63 -19.58
C ASP A 194 -10.43 31.74 -20.66
N TYR A 195 -11.58 31.16 -20.30
CA TYR A 195 -12.53 30.59 -21.26
C TYR A 195 -13.29 31.76 -21.87
N SER A 196 -12.95 32.16 -23.10
CA SER A 196 -13.85 32.94 -23.95
C SER A 196 -13.46 32.82 -25.41
N GLY A 197 -14.38 32.31 -26.23
CA GLY A 197 -14.42 32.63 -27.66
C GLY A 197 -14.16 31.46 -28.60
N CYS A 198 -15.18 30.63 -28.82
CA CYS A 198 -15.41 30.08 -30.15
C CYS A 198 -15.67 31.24 -31.12
N GLN A 199 -14.93 31.27 -32.23
CA GLN A 199 -15.42 31.53 -33.59
C GLN A 199 -14.34 31.11 -34.58
#